data_AF-A0A929G908-F1
#
_entry.id   AF-A0A929G908-F1
#
_cell.length_a   1.000
_cell.length_b   1.000
_cell.length_c   1.000
_cell.angle_alpha   90.00
_cell.angle_beta   90.00
_cell.angle_gamma   90.00
#
_symmetry.space_group_name_H-M   'P 1'
#
loop_
_entity.id
_entity.type
_entity.pdbx_description
1 polymer ?
#
loop_
_entity_poly.entity_id
_entity_poly.type
_entity_poly.pdbx_seq_one_letter_code
_entity_poly.pdbx_strand_id
1 'polypeptide(L)'
;MTNISDTGDRATKWIRWIARIWSSPIIVYSLIMLTGYAWNWVTIGKADPYTVEGYPLIEALPPILMFLSVLGLGIAWRWEGLGGAITLVFLLAVLLLLLIQRPITHDFYRSAIPYLMSTVIAIPGILFLVCWWRSRRMPTF
;
A
#
# COMPACT_ATOMS: atom_id res chain seq x y z
N MET A 1 -40.02 7.49 -10.38
CA MET A 1 -38.61 7.85 -10.70
C MET A 1 -37.80 7.88 -9.40
N THR A 2 -37.26 6.73 -8.97
CA THR A 2 -36.55 6.60 -7.67
C THR A 2 -35.35 5.62 -7.71
N ASN A 3 -35.02 5.04 -8.87
CA ASN A 3 -34.05 3.94 -8.93
C ASN A 3 -32.56 4.39 -9.06
N ILE A 4 -32.28 5.64 -9.41
CA ILE A 4 -30.90 6.05 -9.75
C ILE A 4 -30.08 6.39 -8.50
N SER A 5 -30.70 6.99 -7.47
CA SER A 5 -30.03 7.33 -6.21
C SER A 5 -29.71 6.10 -5.37
N ASP A 6 -30.65 5.16 -5.27
CA ASP A 6 -30.52 3.93 -4.47
C ASP A 6 -29.41 2.99 -4.99
N THR A 7 -29.31 2.88 -6.32
CA THR A 7 -28.26 2.07 -6.98
C THR A 7 -26.87 2.68 -6.77
N GLY A 8 -26.76 4.02 -6.74
CA GLY A 8 -25.52 4.74 -6.51
C GLY A 8 -24.97 4.56 -5.10
N ASP A 9 -25.84 4.56 -4.09
CA ASP A 9 -25.46 4.34 -2.70
C ASP A 9 -25.06 2.88 -2.45
N ARG A 10 -25.84 1.93 -2.99
CA ARG A 10 -25.53 0.49 -2.91
C ARG A 10 -24.19 0.15 -3.57
N ALA A 11 -23.91 0.69 -4.76
CA ALA A 11 -22.65 0.49 -5.46
C ALA A 11 -21.46 1.03 -4.64
N THR A 12 -21.59 2.22 -4.04
CA THR A 12 -20.54 2.82 -3.22
C THR A 12 -20.26 1.97 -1.97
N LYS A 13 -21.31 1.43 -1.34
CA LYS A 13 -21.19 0.52 -0.20
C LYS A 13 -20.47 -0.78 -0.55
N TRP A 14 -20.76 -1.35 -1.72
CA TRP A 14 -20.07 -2.54 -2.24
C TRP A 14 -18.59 -2.28 -2.54
N ILE A 15 -18.26 -1.17 -3.21
CA ILE A 15 -16.86 -0.82 -3.53
C ILE A 15 -16.04 -0.65 -2.24
N ARG A 16 -16.60 0.01 -1.22
CA ARG A 16 -15.98 0.15 0.11
C ARG A 16 -15.74 -1.21 0.77
N TRP A 17 -16.69 -2.13 0.68
CA TRP A 17 -16.58 -3.45 1.29
C TRP A 17 -15.49 -4.29 0.59
N ILE A 18 -15.45 -4.27 -0.74
CA ILE A 18 -14.40 -4.91 -1.54
C ILE A 18 -13.03 -4.34 -1.18
N ALA A 19 -12.88 -3.01 -1.16
CA ALA A 19 -11.61 -2.37 -0.80
C ALA A 19 -11.11 -2.79 0.59
N ARG A 20 -12.00 -2.96 1.57
CA ARG A 20 -11.65 -3.41 2.93
C ARG A 20 -11.24 -4.88 2.98
N ILE A 21 -11.94 -5.75 2.26
CA ILE A 21 -11.58 -7.17 2.18
C ILE A 21 -10.23 -7.34 1.51
N TRP A 22 -9.98 -6.58 0.44
CA TRP A 22 -8.70 -6.61 -0.26
C TRP A 22 -7.56 -5.99 0.56
N SER A 23 -7.81 -4.95 1.34
CA SER A 23 -6.78 -4.33 2.18
C SER A 23 -6.43 -5.15 3.43
N SER A 24 -7.39 -5.90 3.98
CA SER A 24 -7.19 -6.70 5.20
C SER A 24 -6.00 -7.68 5.13
N PRO A 25 -5.87 -8.57 4.12
CA PRO A 25 -4.74 -9.50 4.06
C PRO A 25 -3.40 -8.77 3.87
N ILE A 26 -3.37 -7.65 3.15
CA ILE A 26 -2.15 -6.85 2.95
C ILE A 26 -1.66 -6.28 4.29
N ILE A 27 -2.57 -5.72 5.08
CA ILE A 27 -2.27 -5.17 6.41
C ILE A 27 -1.82 -6.28 7.36
N VAL A 28 -2.55 -7.40 7.42
CA VAL A 28 -2.23 -8.53 8.29
C VAL A 28 -0.86 -9.11 7.96
N TYR A 29 -0.58 -9.35 6.68
CA TYR A 29 0.73 -9.84 6.23
C TYR A 29 1.87 -8.90 6.63
N SER A 30 1.67 -7.58 6.45
CA SER A 30 2.67 -6.58 6.79
C SER A 30 2.92 -6.48 8.30
N LEU A 31 1.88 -6.64 9.13
CA LEU A 31 1.99 -6.69 10.59
C LEU A 31 2.70 -7.95 11.07
N ILE A 32 2.41 -9.10 10.47
CA ILE A 32 3.13 -10.36 10.76
C ILE A 32 4.61 -10.20 10.45
N MET A 33 4.94 -9.64 9.28
CA MET A 33 6.33 -9.39 8.88
C MET A 33 7.04 -8.43 9.84
N LEU A 34 6.40 -7.30 10.21
CA LEU A 34 6.96 -6.36 11.17
C LEU A 34 7.20 -7.04 12.54
N THR A 35 6.23 -7.81 13.02
CA THR A 35 6.33 -8.51 14.30
C THR A 35 7.46 -9.54 14.27
N GLY A 36 7.60 -10.29 13.18
CA GLY A 36 8.70 -11.23 12.99
C GLY A 36 10.06 -10.52 12.98
N TYR A 37 10.17 -9.38 12.31
CA TYR A 37 11.40 -8.59 12.27
C TYR A 37 11.77 -8.01 13.64
N ALA A 38 10.79 -7.43 14.34
CA ALA A 38 10.97 -6.92 15.70
C ALA A 38 11.33 -8.04 16.69
N TRP A 39 10.69 -9.19 16.57
CA TRP A 39 11.01 -10.37 17.39
C TRP A 39 12.42 -10.88 17.13
N ASN A 40 12.82 -11.00 15.86
CA ASN A 40 14.19 -11.36 15.49
C ASN A 40 15.22 -10.36 16.05
N TRP A 41 14.93 -9.06 15.95
CA TRP A 41 15.77 -8.00 16.50
C TRP A 41 15.96 -8.14 18.02
N VAL A 42 14.88 -8.39 18.77
CA VAL A 42 14.91 -8.49 20.24
C VAL A 42 15.53 -9.80 20.73
N THR A 43 15.24 -10.92 20.06
CA THR A 43 15.59 -12.27 20.57
C THR A 43 16.90 -12.81 20.03
N ILE A 44 17.24 -12.50 18.78
CA ILE A 44 18.40 -13.07 18.10
C ILE A 44 19.52 -12.03 18.02
N GLY A 45 19.19 -10.75 17.76
CA GLY A 45 20.12 -9.60 17.80
C GLY A 45 21.34 -9.68 16.88
N LYS A 46 21.60 -10.84 16.27
CA LYS A 46 22.62 -11.05 15.26
C LYS A 46 22.08 -10.54 13.95
N ALA A 47 22.62 -9.41 13.51
CA ALA A 47 22.69 -9.14 12.08
C ALA A 47 23.20 -10.40 11.39
N ASP A 48 22.53 -10.82 10.31
CA ASP A 48 22.88 -11.99 9.53
C ASP A 48 24.42 -12.02 9.34
N PRO A 49 25.14 -13.12 9.62
CA PRO A 49 26.58 -13.19 9.39
C PRO A 49 27.00 -12.93 7.94
N TYR A 50 26.06 -12.92 6.99
CA TYR A 50 26.25 -12.49 5.60
C TYR A 50 25.80 -11.04 5.33
N THR A 51 25.43 -10.27 6.35
CA THR A 51 25.12 -8.84 6.21
C THR A 51 26.40 -8.11 5.84
N VAL A 52 26.48 -7.68 4.58
CA VAL A 52 27.59 -6.85 4.12
C VAL A 52 27.55 -5.54 4.90
N GLU A 53 28.59 -5.26 5.70
CA GLU A 53 28.76 -3.96 6.37
C GLU A 53 28.71 -2.86 5.30
N GLY A 54 27.78 -1.91 5.43
CA GLY A 54 27.60 -0.82 4.48
C GLY A 54 26.41 -0.95 3.54
N TYR A 55 25.33 -1.67 3.91
CA TYR A 55 24.07 -1.62 3.16
C TYR A 55 23.59 -0.17 3.05
N PRO A 56 23.59 0.42 1.84
CA PRO A 56 23.34 1.84 1.70
C PRO A 56 21.87 2.11 2.05
N LEU A 57 21.63 3.15 2.86
CA LEU A 57 20.28 3.52 3.32
C LEU A 57 19.29 3.62 2.15
N ILE A 58 19.79 4.02 0.98
CA ILE A 58 19.03 4.14 -0.26
C ILE A 58 18.35 2.82 -0.68
N GLU A 59 18.96 1.66 -0.41
CA GLU A 59 18.38 0.36 -0.73
C GLU A 59 17.35 -0.11 0.32
N ALA A 60 17.43 0.43 1.55
CA ALA A 60 16.42 0.18 2.60
C ALA A 60 15.19 1.10 2.47
N LEU A 61 15.29 2.21 1.71
CA LEU A 61 14.18 3.15 1.51
C LEU A 61 12.92 2.53 0.86
N PRO A 62 13.02 1.76 -0.24
CA PRO A 62 11.84 1.17 -0.89
C PRO A 62 10.97 0.31 0.04
N PRO A 63 11.50 -0.65 0.83
CA PRO A 63 10.67 -1.43 1.74
C PRO A 63 10.07 -0.57 2.88
N ILE A 64 10.78 0.46 3.37
CA ILE A 64 10.25 1.38 4.38
C ILE A 64 9.06 2.18 3.83
N LEU A 65 9.21 2.77 2.65
CA LEU A 65 8.14 3.54 2.00
C LEU A 65 6.95 2.64 1.61
N MET A 66 7.21 1.40 1.20
CA MET A 66 6.15 0.42 0.96
C MET A 66 5.41 0.10 2.26
N PHE A 67 6.11 -0.05 3.38
CA PHE A 67 5.47 -0.23 4.69
C PHE A 67 4.61 1.00 5.08
N LEU A 68 5.11 2.21 4.88
CA LEU A 68 4.34 3.45 5.07
C LEU A 68 3.08 3.49 4.19
N SER A 69 3.15 2.97 2.96
CA SER A 69 1.98 2.86 2.09
C SER A 69 0.91 1.93 2.67
N VAL A 70 1.32 0.81 3.30
CA VAL A 70 0.39 -0.12 3.97
C VAL A 70 -0.21 0.50 5.22
N LEU A 71 0.55 1.31 5.96
CA LEU A 71 -0.01 2.11 7.06
C LEU A 71 -1.06 3.10 6.54
N GLY A 72 -0.82 3.72 5.38
CA GLY A 72 -1.81 4.53 4.66
C GLY A 72 -3.11 3.77 4.39
N LEU A 73 -3.03 2.52 3.96
CA LEU A 73 -4.18 1.62 3.79
C LEU A 73 -4.92 1.34 5.10
N GLY A 74 -4.17 1.16 6.20
CA GLY A 74 -4.75 1.04 7.54
C GLY A 74 -5.50 2.31 7.96
N ILE A 75 -4.92 3.49 7.70
CA ILE A 75 -5.57 4.78 7.97
C ILE A 75 -6.82 4.96 7.08
N ALA A 76 -6.79 4.43 5.85
CA ALA A 76 -7.92 4.52 4.91
C ALA A 76 -9.20 3.84 5.43
N TRP A 77 -9.10 2.91 6.39
CA TRP A 77 -10.28 2.34 7.03
C TRP A 77 -11.13 3.35 7.80
N ARG A 78 -10.50 4.36 8.42
CA ARG A 78 -11.19 5.43 9.16
C ARG A 78 -11.24 6.75 8.41
N TRP A 79 -10.27 7.00 7.52
CA TRP A 79 -10.16 8.20 6.71
C TRP A 79 -9.83 7.85 5.25
N GLU A 80 -10.86 7.43 4.49
CA GLU A 80 -10.72 6.85 3.14
C GLU A 80 -9.87 7.71 2.18
N GLY A 81 -10.13 9.02 2.12
CA GLY A 81 -9.41 9.93 1.24
C GLY A 81 -7.96 10.19 1.66
N LEU A 82 -7.73 10.38 2.96
CA LEU A 82 -6.39 10.63 3.50
C LEU A 82 -5.51 9.39 3.38
N GLY A 83 -6.02 8.24 3.80
CA GLY A 83 -5.29 6.98 3.71
C GLY A 83 -5.04 6.52 2.27
N GLY A 84 -6.03 6.66 1.38
CA GLY A 84 -5.84 6.39 -0.04
C GLY A 84 -4.80 7.30 -0.69
N ALA A 85 -4.84 8.60 -0.40
CA ALA A 85 -3.85 9.56 -0.92
C ALA A 85 -2.44 9.27 -0.40
N ILE A 86 -2.30 9.02 0.91
CA ILE A 86 -1.04 8.62 1.54
C ILE A 86 -0.49 7.37 0.84
N THR A 87 -1.31 6.33 0.71
CA THR A 87 -0.92 5.07 0.06
C THR A 87 -0.37 5.35 -1.34
N LEU A 88 -1.09 6.12 -2.17
CA LEU A 88 -0.68 6.39 -3.54
C LEU A 88 0.58 7.25 -3.63
N VAL A 89 0.72 8.28 -2.78
CA VAL A 89 1.92 9.13 -2.76
C VAL A 89 3.16 8.30 -2.39
N PHE A 90 3.07 7.50 -1.35
CA PHE A 90 4.17 6.62 -0.94
C PHE A 90 4.48 5.56 -1.99
N LEU A 91 3.46 4.96 -2.61
CA LEU A 91 3.63 3.99 -3.68
C LEU A 91 4.30 4.61 -4.92
N LEU A 92 3.92 5.83 -5.28
CA LEU A 92 4.50 6.57 -6.39
C LEU A 92 5.97 6.93 -6.10
N ALA A 93 6.29 7.31 -4.86
CA ALA A 93 7.67 7.53 -4.43
C ALA A 93 8.51 6.24 -4.52
N VAL A 94 7.95 5.08 -4.12
CA VAL A 94 8.61 3.77 -4.28
C VAL A 94 8.89 3.47 -5.75
N LEU A 95 7.90 3.66 -6.62
CA LEU A 95 8.05 3.41 -8.06
C LEU A 95 9.13 4.30 -8.69
N LEU A 96 9.19 5.58 -8.30
CA LEU A 96 10.24 6.50 -8.76
C LEU A 96 11.62 6.08 -8.25
N LEU A 97 11.75 5.71 -6.98
CA LEU A 97 13.01 5.24 -6.41
C LEU A 97 13.49 3.96 -7.09
N LEU A 98 12.60 3.00 -7.33
CA LEU A 98 12.92 1.77 -8.05
C LEU A 98 13.39 2.06 -9.48
N LEU A 99 12.75 3.01 -10.17
CA LEU A 99 13.11 3.40 -11.53
C LEU A 99 14.50 4.06 -11.58
N ILE A 100 14.86 4.88 -10.58
CA ILE A 100 16.16 5.55 -10.50
C ILE A 100 17.27 4.57 -10.09
N GLN A 101 17.01 3.70 -9.12
CA GLN A 101 18.04 2.79 -8.57
C GLN A 101 18.32 1.56 -9.45
N ARG A 102 17.30 1.01 -10.10
CA ARG A 102 17.41 -0.21 -10.90
C ARG A 102 16.74 -0.01 -12.26
N PRO A 103 17.49 0.47 -13.28
CA PRO A 103 16.98 0.44 -14.65
C PRO A 103 16.63 -1.01 -15.03
N ILE A 104 15.47 -1.17 -15.66
CA ILE A 104 14.74 -2.43 -15.95
C ILE A 104 15.56 -3.43 -16.79
N THR A 105 16.73 -3.03 -17.27
CA THR A 105 17.53 -3.72 -18.28
C THR A 105 18.48 -4.80 -17.77
N HIS A 106 18.75 -4.92 -16.46
CA HIS A 106 19.75 -5.89 -15.96
C HIS A 106 19.20 -7.18 -15.34
N ASP A 107 18.02 -7.18 -14.69
CA ASP A 107 17.45 -8.38 -14.06
C ASP A 107 15.91 -8.33 -14.02
N PHE A 108 15.26 -8.75 -15.10
CA PHE A 108 13.80 -8.59 -15.27
C PHE A 108 12.99 -9.29 -14.17
N TYR A 109 13.36 -10.52 -13.78
CA TYR A 109 12.65 -11.29 -12.76
C TYR A 109 12.76 -10.69 -11.36
N ARG A 110 13.96 -10.23 -10.97
CA ARG A 110 14.21 -9.67 -9.64
C ARG A 110 13.61 -8.26 -9.50
N SER A 111 13.55 -7.52 -10.59
CA SER A 111 12.94 -6.19 -10.63
C SER A 111 11.41 -6.25 -10.75
N ALA A 112 10.81 -7.27 -11.39
CA ALA A 112 9.36 -7.37 -11.56
C ALA A 112 8.56 -7.56 -10.27
N ILE A 113 9.13 -8.26 -9.27
CA ILE A 113 8.46 -8.55 -7.99
C ILE A 113 8.00 -7.27 -7.26
N PRO A 114 8.85 -6.26 -7.00
CA PRO A 114 8.42 -5.04 -6.32
C PRO A 114 7.41 -4.20 -7.12
N TYR A 115 7.46 -4.24 -8.46
CA TYR A 115 6.43 -3.60 -9.30
C TYR A 115 5.08 -4.30 -9.18
N LEU A 116 5.05 -5.63 -9.23
CA LEU A 116 3.82 -6.42 -9.05
C LEU A 116 3.23 -6.18 -7.65
N MET A 117 4.04 -6.22 -6.60
CA MET A 117 3.57 -5.90 -5.25
C MET A 117 2.99 -4.49 -5.16
N SER A 118 3.63 -3.52 -5.81
CA SER A 118 3.12 -2.15 -5.87
C SER A 118 1.75 -2.08 -6.55
N THR A 119 1.54 -2.83 -7.64
CA THR A 119 0.23 -2.88 -8.33
C THR A 119 -0.88 -3.47 -7.45
N VAL A 120 -0.58 -4.53 -6.69
CA VAL A 120 -1.53 -5.17 -5.76
C VAL A 120 -1.96 -4.20 -4.65
N ILE A 121 -1.03 -3.39 -4.14
CA ILE A 121 -1.29 -2.36 -3.12
C ILE A 121 -2.01 -1.13 -3.72
N ALA A 122 -1.71 -0.79 -4.97
CA ALA A 122 -2.32 0.35 -5.66
C ALA A 122 -3.83 0.18 -5.83
N ILE A 123 -4.30 -1.04 -6.17
CA ILE A 123 -5.72 -1.32 -6.44
C ILE A 123 -6.62 -0.85 -5.27
N PRO A 124 -6.45 -1.33 -4.02
CA PRO A 124 -7.28 -0.87 -2.91
C PRO A 124 -7.05 0.62 -2.60
N GLY A 125 -5.83 1.15 -2.75
CA GLY A 125 -5.55 2.58 -2.57
C GLY A 125 -6.37 3.48 -3.53
N ILE A 126 -6.43 3.12 -4.81
CA ILE A 126 -7.25 3.81 -5.82
C ILE A 126 -8.73 3.67 -5.49
N LEU A 127 -9.20 2.47 -5.10
CA LEU A 127 -10.60 2.25 -4.74
C LEU A 127 -11.04 3.13 -3.56
N PHE A 128 -10.20 3.27 -2.53
CA PHE A 128 -10.48 4.18 -1.40
C PHE A 128 -10.56 5.65 -1.84
N LEU A 129 -9.65 6.07 -2.73
CA LEU A 129 -9.62 7.44 -3.23
C LEU A 129 -10.83 7.76 -4.13
N VAL A 130 -11.23 6.82 -5.00
CA VAL A 130 -12.40 6.93 -5.86
C VAL A 130 -13.69 6.96 -5.03
N CYS A 131 -13.81 6.11 -4.00
CA CYS A 131 -14.94 6.15 -3.06
C CYS A 131 -15.06 7.52 -2.38
N TRP A 132 -13.93 8.07 -1.92
CA TRP A 132 -13.91 9.38 -1.28
C TRP A 132 -14.31 10.50 -2.24
N TRP A 133 -13.80 10.50 -3.48
CA TRP A 133 -14.20 11.49 -4.48
C TRP A 133 -15.70 11.37 -4.80
N ARG A 134 -16.20 10.14 -4.98
CA ARG A 134 -17.63 9.92 -5.25
C ARG A 134 -18.52 10.39 -4.10
N SER A 135 -18.12 10.15 -2.85
CA SER A 135 -18.83 10.62 -1.66
C SER A 135 -18.86 12.14 -1.54
N ARG A 136 -17.81 12.84 -2.00
CA ARG A 136 -17.75 14.32 -2.02
C ARG A 136 -18.58 14.95 -3.15
N ARG A 137 -18.87 14.21 -4.23
CA ARG A 137 -19.69 14.67 -5.37
C ARG A 137 -21.19 14.47 -5.20
N MET A 138 -21.65 13.86 -4.11
CA MET A 138 -23.06 13.89 -3.73
C MET A 138 -23.27 15.05 -2.74
N PRO A 139 -23.64 16.26 -3.22
CA PRO A 139 -24.18 17.28 -2.35
C PRO A 139 -25.50 16.72 -1.77
N THR A 140 -25.51 16.50 -0.46
CA THR A 140 -26.74 16.46 0.31
C THR A 140 -27.42 17.82 0.11
N PHE A 141 -28.50 17.83 -0.67
CA PHE A 141 -29.51 18.89 -0.63
C PHE A 141 -30.46 18.62 0.53
#